data_AF-A0A6J5UT07-F1
#
_entry.id   AF-A0A6J5UT07-F1
#
_cell.length_a   1.000
_cell.length_b   1.000
_cell.length_c   1.000
_cell.angle_alpha   90.00
_cell.angle_beta   90.00
_cell.angle_gamma   90.00
#
_symmetry.space_group_name_H-M   'P 1'
#
loop_
_entity.id
_entity.type
_entity.pdbx_description
1 polymer ?
#
loop_
_entity_poly.entity_id
_entity_poly.type
_entity_poly.pdbx_seq_one_letter_code
_entity_poly.pdbx_strand_id
1 'polypeptide(L)'
;MNSIASSVTVARQDYWETICPRTYVNTNINFSLFSYSSEVTNLTFYHGCNTSVPGLTSSSQVCSANNGNITVSYATQSPPSDPVANGACENGVIVPVFRTAVVALEANQMTIGEAVDGESELDLEIDDDQCNRCVESGGKCGLNTTKGGFSCFCHL
;
A
#
# COMPACT_ATOMS: atom_id res chain seq x y z
N MET A 1 -9.21 -28.64 6.21
CA MET A 1 -8.90 -27.35 6.83
C MET A 1 -9.15 -26.30 5.76
N ASN A 2 -10.35 -25.73 5.73
CA ASN A 2 -10.66 -24.60 4.85
C ASN A 2 -10.41 -23.36 5.69
N SER A 3 -9.24 -22.75 5.52
CA SER A 3 -8.93 -21.44 6.10
C SER A 3 -9.83 -20.43 5.41
N ILE A 4 -10.66 -19.72 6.18
CA ILE A 4 -11.43 -18.58 5.66
C ILE A 4 -10.56 -17.36 5.97
N ALA A 5 -9.54 -17.14 5.14
CA ALA A 5 -8.78 -15.90 5.18
C ALA A 5 -9.75 -14.76 4.92
N SER A 6 -10.04 -13.98 5.96
CA SER A 6 -10.82 -12.75 5.81
C SER A 6 -9.89 -11.69 5.28
N SER A 7 -10.19 -11.12 4.12
CA SER A 7 -9.40 -10.05 3.51
C SER A 7 -10.19 -8.74 3.47
N VAL A 8 -9.46 -7.63 3.38
CA VAL A 8 -10.01 -6.31 3.07
C VAL A 8 -9.31 -5.73 1.86
N THR A 9 -10.11 -5.17 0.97
CA THR A 9 -9.63 -4.42 -0.18
C THR A 9 -9.42 -2.96 0.23
N VAL A 10 -8.23 -2.43 -0.03
CA VAL A 10 -7.83 -1.07 0.34
C VAL A 10 -7.16 -0.36 -0.83
N ALA A 11 -7.36 0.95 -0.90
CA ALA A 11 -6.67 1.85 -1.82
C ALA A 11 -6.27 3.13 -1.10
N ARG A 12 -5.18 3.75 -1.56
CA ARG A 12 -4.76 5.08 -1.07
C ARG A 12 -5.58 6.15 -1.78
N GLN A 13 -6.59 6.68 -1.09
CA GLN A 13 -7.52 7.67 -1.63
C GLN A 13 -6.84 8.91 -2.25
N ASP A 14 -5.74 9.37 -1.67
CA ASP A 14 -5.00 10.56 -2.14
C ASP A 14 -4.14 10.30 -3.37
N TYR A 15 -3.94 9.03 -3.74
CA TYR A 15 -3.26 8.60 -4.96
C TYR A 15 -4.23 8.16 -6.07
N TRP A 16 -5.53 8.23 -5.82
CA TRP A 16 -6.55 7.92 -6.82
C TRP A 16 -6.50 8.94 -7.96
N GLU A 17 -6.36 8.45 -9.19
CA GLU A 17 -6.21 9.20 -10.45
C GLU A 17 -4.98 10.13 -10.51
N THR A 18 -4.09 10.09 -9.50
CA THR A 18 -2.92 10.97 -9.46
C THR A 18 -1.77 10.43 -8.61
N ILE A 19 -0.54 10.62 -9.08
CA ILE A 19 0.67 10.38 -8.26
C ILE A 19 1.17 11.65 -7.56
N CYS A 20 0.39 12.73 -7.62
CA CYS A 20 0.68 14.05 -7.08
C CYS A 20 -0.34 14.42 -5.97
N PRO A 21 -0.36 13.72 -4.83
CA PRO A 21 -1.23 14.10 -3.72
C PRO A 21 -0.85 15.49 -3.18
N ARG A 22 -1.77 16.13 -2.45
CA ARG A 22 -1.51 17.43 -1.79
C ARG A 22 -0.44 17.35 -0.71
N THR A 23 -0.25 16.18 -0.12
CA THR A 23 0.70 15.92 0.97
C THR A 23 1.32 14.55 0.80
N TYR A 24 2.63 14.44 1.01
CA TYR A 24 3.38 13.19 0.88
C TYR A 24 3.55 12.54 2.25
N VAL A 25 2.56 11.73 2.65
CA VAL A 25 2.57 11.02 3.94
C VAL A 25 2.73 9.53 3.71
N ASN A 26 3.70 8.94 4.42
CA ASN A 26 3.97 7.51 4.33
C ASN A 26 2.77 6.69 4.83
N THR A 27 2.53 5.55 4.19
CA THR A 27 1.47 4.62 4.62
C THR A 27 1.84 4.00 5.95
N ASN A 28 0.90 3.97 6.89
CA ASN A 28 1.02 3.29 8.17
C ASN A 28 -0.06 2.22 8.28
N ILE A 29 0.31 0.98 7.98
CA ILE A 29 -0.56 -0.20 8.16
C ILE A 29 -0.26 -0.78 9.54
N ASN A 30 -1.32 -1.04 10.30
CA ASN A 30 -1.19 -1.73 11.58
C ASN A 30 -0.96 -3.23 11.33
N PHE A 31 0.31 -3.62 11.23
CA PHE A 31 0.72 -5.00 10.97
C PHE A 31 0.44 -5.97 12.14
N SER A 32 -0.16 -5.51 13.24
CA SER A 32 -0.71 -6.39 14.28
C SER A 32 -2.17 -6.78 14.04
N LEU A 33 -2.80 -6.19 13.01
CA LEU A 33 -4.18 -6.45 12.61
C LEU A 33 -4.28 -6.92 11.16
N PHE A 34 -3.33 -6.50 10.33
CA PHE A 34 -3.31 -6.77 8.90
C PHE A 34 -1.96 -7.34 8.47
N SER A 35 -1.96 -8.13 7.41
CA SER A 35 -0.74 -8.53 6.72
C SER A 35 -0.91 -8.38 5.21
N TYR A 36 0.20 -8.38 4.48
CA TYR A 36 0.15 -8.44 3.03
C TYR A 36 -0.19 -9.85 2.61
N SER A 37 -1.22 -9.98 1.77
CA SER A 37 -1.44 -11.23 1.08
C SER A 37 -0.22 -11.55 0.20
N SER A 38 -0.09 -12.83 -0.18
CA SER A 38 1.00 -13.25 -1.06
C SER A 38 1.03 -12.49 -2.40
N GLU A 39 -0.08 -11.89 -2.80
CA GLU A 39 -0.24 -11.16 -4.05
C GLU A 39 0.07 -9.66 -3.95
N VAL A 40 0.27 -9.13 -2.74
CA VAL A 40 0.55 -7.70 -2.51
C VAL A 40 2.03 -7.46 -2.25
N THR A 41 2.51 -6.32 -2.75
CA THR A 41 3.88 -5.80 -2.54
C THR A 41 3.88 -4.28 -2.44
N ASN A 42 5.02 -3.72 -2.02
CA ASN A 42 5.21 -2.28 -1.92
C ASN A 42 5.68 -1.68 -3.24
N LEU A 43 5.01 -0.62 -3.68
CA LEU A 43 5.51 0.34 -4.64
C LEU A 43 5.85 1.63 -3.90
N THR A 44 7.09 2.11 -3.98
CA THR A 44 7.53 3.28 -3.21
C THR A 44 7.72 4.48 -4.12
N PHE A 45 7.04 5.58 -3.80
CA PHE A 45 7.18 6.88 -4.45
C PHE A 45 8.12 7.78 -3.67
N TYR A 46 9.03 8.44 -4.37
CA TYR A 46 9.95 9.42 -3.82
C TYR A 46 9.70 10.77 -4.47
N HIS A 47 9.56 11.81 -3.65
CA HIS A 47 9.20 13.16 -4.09
C HIS A 47 10.34 14.14 -3.75
N GLY A 48 10.57 15.11 -4.63
CA GLY A 48 11.54 16.18 -4.40
C GLY A 48 13.00 15.70 -4.46
N CYS A 49 13.32 14.74 -5.32
CA CYS A 49 14.67 14.21 -5.42
C CYS A 49 15.63 15.17 -6.16
N ASN A 50 16.79 15.45 -5.57
CA ASN A 50 17.77 16.41 -6.10
C ASN A 50 18.74 15.81 -7.14
N THR A 51 18.88 14.48 -7.19
CA THR A 51 19.82 13.76 -8.08
C THR A 51 19.21 12.47 -8.63
N SER A 52 19.81 11.90 -9.68
CA SER A 52 19.54 10.51 -10.06
C SER A 52 20.01 9.59 -8.95
N VAL A 53 19.09 9.18 -8.09
CA VAL A 53 19.38 8.25 -7.00
C VAL A 53 19.52 6.84 -7.58
N PRO A 54 20.65 6.14 -7.34
CA PRO A 54 20.85 4.79 -7.82
C PRO A 54 19.75 3.85 -7.30
N GLY A 55 19.15 3.06 -8.21
CA GLY A 55 18.09 2.11 -7.87
C GLY A 55 16.67 2.69 -7.90
N LEU A 56 16.49 3.97 -8.22
CA LEU A 56 15.18 4.50 -8.59
C LEU A 56 14.96 4.41 -10.10
N THR A 57 13.78 3.93 -10.49
CA THR A 57 13.35 3.96 -11.88
C THR A 57 12.85 5.37 -12.19
N SER A 58 13.57 6.09 -13.05
CA SER A 58 13.22 7.45 -13.48
C SER A 58 12.03 7.44 -14.44
N SER A 59 10.85 7.02 -13.98
CA SER A 59 9.62 7.61 -14.52
C SER A 59 9.42 8.93 -13.78
N SER A 60 10.05 9.97 -14.32
CA SER A 60 9.95 11.32 -13.78
C SER A 60 8.63 11.92 -14.25
N GLN A 61 7.66 12.03 -13.34
CA GLN A 61 6.55 12.96 -13.53
C GLN A 61 6.78 14.20 -12.67
N VAL A 62 6.32 15.34 -13.18
CA VAL A 62 6.46 16.63 -12.51
C VAL A 62 5.11 17.04 -11.95
N CYS A 63 5.01 17.09 -10.64
CA CYS A 63 3.85 17.66 -9.96
C CYS A 63 4.01 19.18 -9.89
N SER A 64 3.02 19.93 -10.37
CA SER A 64 2.97 21.37 -10.14
C SER A 64 2.54 21.65 -8.70
N ALA A 65 3.44 22.20 -7.89
CA ALA A 65 3.12 22.65 -6.54
C ALA A 65 3.17 24.18 -6.45
N ASN A 66 2.52 24.75 -5.43
CA ASN A 66 2.47 26.20 -5.21
C ASN A 66 3.88 26.83 -5.06
N ASN A 67 4.88 26.03 -4.65
CA ASN A 67 6.26 26.46 -4.44
C ASN A 67 7.22 26.03 -5.56
N GLY A 68 6.70 25.51 -6.68
CA GLY A 68 7.50 25.05 -7.82
C GLY A 68 7.16 23.63 -8.25
N ASN A 69 7.92 23.13 -9.21
CA ASN A 69 7.76 21.79 -9.76
C ASN A 69 8.46 20.77 -8.86
N ILE A 70 7.75 19.70 -8.50
CA ILE A 70 8.28 18.59 -7.70
C ILE A 70 8.43 17.38 -8.60
N THR A 71 9.62 16.79 -8.62
CA THR A 71 9.88 15.53 -9.33
C THR A 71 9.42 14.35 -8.50
N VAL A 72 8.70 13.43 -9.12
CA VAL A 72 8.31 12.14 -8.56
C VAL A 72 9.11 11.03 -9.24
N SER A 73 9.67 10.13 -8.46
CA SER A 73 10.32 8.90 -8.91
C SER A 73 9.74 7.71 -8.16
N TYR A 74 9.84 6.51 -8.70
CA TYR A 74 9.37 5.31 -8.00
C TYR A 74 10.41 4.20 -7.97
N ALA A 75 10.24 3.30 -7.00
CA ALA A 75 10.99 2.07 -6.90
C ALA A 75 10.03 0.90 -6.64
N THR A 76 10.15 -0.14 -7.45
CA THR A 76 9.43 -1.42 -7.31
C THR A 76 10.13 -2.37 -6.35
N GLN A 77 11.39 -2.07 -6.00
CA GLN A 77 12.21 -2.78 -5.04
C GLN A 77 12.85 -1.77 -4.09
N SER A 78 13.19 -2.20 -2.88
CA SER A 78 13.87 -1.32 -1.93
C SER A 78 15.24 -0.89 -2.50
N PRO A 79 15.51 0.42 -2.59
CA PRO A 79 16.82 0.89 -3.02
C PRO A 79 17.88 0.47 -2.00
N PRO A 80 19.16 0.36 -2.41
CA PRO A 80 20.25 -0.08 -1.53
C PRO A 80 20.49 0.86 -0.33
N SER A 81 20.03 2.11 -0.43
CA SER A 81 20.03 3.09 0.65
C SER A 81 18.74 3.91 0.59
N ASP A 82 18.16 4.25 1.74
CA ASP A 82 16.96 5.10 1.82
C ASP A 82 17.26 6.52 1.31
N PRO A 83 16.65 6.93 0.17
CA PRO A 83 16.82 8.26 -0.43
C PRO A 83 16.32 9.42 0.45
N VAL A 84 15.41 9.16 1.38
CA VAL A 84 14.92 10.19 2.30
C VAL A 84 15.90 10.37 3.45
N ALA A 85 16.36 9.26 4.04
CA ALA A 85 17.30 9.29 5.16
C ALA A 85 18.65 9.92 4.80
N ASN A 86 19.11 9.78 3.56
CA ASN A 86 20.35 10.39 3.07
C ASN A 86 20.17 11.82 2.51
N GLY A 87 18.94 12.37 2.54
CA GLY A 87 18.62 13.72 2.07
C GLY A 87 18.60 13.87 0.55
N ALA A 88 18.60 12.76 -0.22
CA ALA A 88 18.52 12.82 -1.67
C ALA A 88 17.10 13.16 -2.16
N CYS A 89 16.07 12.77 -1.41
CA CYS A 89 14.65 13.06 -1.67
C CYS A 89 13.99 13.62 -0.40
N GLU A 90 12.97 14.46 -0.57
CA GLU A 90 12.26 15.10 0.54
C GLU A 90 11.30 14.15 1.26
N ASN A 91 10.59 13.32 0.48
CA ASN A 91 9.58 12.42 1.02
C ASN A 91 9.59 11.05 0.33
N GLY A 92 9.19 10.02 1.08
CA GLY A 92 8.98 8.66 0.62
C GLY A 92 7.59 8.19 1.03
N VAL A 93 6.83 7.67 0.07
CA VAL A 93 5.47 7.16 0.28
C VAL A 93 5.36 5.74 -0.25
N ILE A 94 5.06 4.81 0.64
CA ILE A 94 4.80 3.42 0.29
C ILE A 94 3.33 3.29 -0.11
N VAL A 95 3.04 2.69 -1.25
CA VAL A 95 1.68 2.34 -1.69
C VAL A 95 1.62 0.82 -1.88
N PRO A 96 0.76 0.10 -1.14
CA PRO A 96 0.54 -1.32 -1.39
C PRO A 96 -0.18 -1.49 -2.72
N VAL A 97 0.32 -2.39 -3.56
CA VAL A 97 -0.23 -2.70 -4.88
C VAL A 97 -0.12 -4.20 -5.15
N PHE A 98 -0.90 -4.72 -6.09
CA PHE A 98 -0.72 -6.10 -6.54
C PHE A 98 0.65 -6.28 -7.21
N ARG A 99 1.29 -7.42 -6.95
CA ARG A 99 2.56 -7.83 -7.59
C ARG A 99 2.43 -7.85 -9.12
N THR A 100 1.27 -8.21 -9.64
CA THR A 100 0.98 -8.20 -11.07
C THR A 100 1.06 -6.77 -11.66
N ALA A 101 0.63 -5.75 -10.92
CA ALA A 101 0.77 -4.36 -11.33
C ALA A 101 2.25 -3.95 -11.37
N VAL A 102 3.07 -4.35 -10.39
CA VAL A 102 4.52 -4.12 -10.41
C VAL A 102 5.19 -4.80 -11.60
N VAL A 103 4.86 -6.05 -11.89
CA VAL A 103 5.39 -6.78 -13.06
C VAL A 103 5.01 -6.08 -14.37
N ALA A 104 3.76 -5.61 -14.49
CA ALA A 104 3.30 -4.88 -15.66
C ALA A 104 3.99 -3.51 -15.81
N LEU A 105 4.25 -2.81 -14.70
CA LEU A 105 5.03 -1.57 -14.66
C LEU A 105 6.47 -1.78 -15.16
N GLU A 106 7.15 -2.81 -14.66
CA GLU A 106 8.53 -3.14 -15.05
C GLU A 106 8.62 -3.53 -16.53
N ALA A 107 7.57 -4.16 -17.07
CA ALA A 107 7.44 -4.49 -18.48
C ALA A 107 7.00 -3.31 -19.37
N ASN A 108 6.78 -2.11 -18.82
CA ASN A 108 6.21 -0.94 -19.50
C ASN A 108 4.83 -1.21 -20.15
N GLN A 109 4.04 -2.12 -19.57
CA GLN A 109 2.69 -2.48 -20.04
C GLN A 109 1.58 -1.77 -19.25
N MET A 110 1.94 -1.09 -18.18
CA MET A 110 1.05 -0.35 -17.30
C MET A 110 1.70 0.99 -16.95
N THR A 111 0.90 2.03 -16.78
CA THR A 111 1.35 3.33 -16.28
C THR A 111 1.38 3.34 -14.75
N ILE A 112 2.18 4.25 -14.19
CA ILE A 112 2.28 4.40 -12.74
C ILE A 112 0.94 4.80 -12.08
N GLY A 113 0.09 5.54 -12.79
CA GLY A 113 -1.26 5.88 -12.33
C GLY A 113 -2.16 4.65 -12.25
N GLU A 114 -2.22 3.85 -13.32
CA GLU A 114 -3.02 2.62 -13.34
C GLU A 114 -2.62 1.63 -12.24
N ALA A 115 -1.33 1.58 -11.89
CA ALA A 115 -0.84 0.71 -10.83
C ALA A 115 -1.28 1.13 -9.42
N VAL A 116 -1.51 2.43 -9.17
CA VAL A 116 -1.96 2.95 -7.86
C VAL A 116 -3.47 3.15 -7.76
N ASP A 117 -4.14 3.29 -8.90
CA ASP A 117 -5.61 3.28 -8.99
C ASP A 117 -6.17 1.88 -8.69
N GLY A 118 -5.33 0.85 -8.81
CA GLY A 118 -5.67 -0.50 -8.39
C GLY A 118 -5.90 -0.57 -6.88
N GLU A 119 -7.01 -1.17 -6.48
CA GLU A 119 -7.17 -1.61 -5.11
C GLU A 119 -6.17 -2.74 -4.80
N SER A 120 -5.83 -2.92 -3.52
CA SER A 120 -4.93 -3.98 -3.06
C SER A 120 -5.56 -4.73 -1.90
N GLU A 121 -5.25 -6.02 -1.78
CA GLU A 121 -5.84 -6.88 -0.76
C GLU A 121 -4.92 -7.06 0.46
N LEU A 122 -5.43 -6.78 1.65
CA LEU A 122 -4.76 -7.06 2.91
C LEU A 122 -5.49 -8.19 3.64
N ASP A 123 -4.73 -9.13 4.17
CA ASP A 123 -5.27 -10.20 4.99
C ASP A 123 -5.52 -9.68 6.41
N LEU A 124 -6.64 -10.06 7.02
CA LEU A 124 -6.91 -9.80 8.43
C LEU A 124 -6.27 -10.90 9.26
N GLU A 125 -5.56 -10.49 10.31
CA GLU A 125 -4.97 -11.41 11.26
C GLU A 125 -6.03 -11.87 12.27
N ILE A 126 -6.86 -12.81 11.84
CA ILE A 126 -7.95 -13.40 12.61
C ILE A 126 -7.69 -14.88 12.86
N ASP A 127 -7.99 -15.34 14.07
CA ASP A 127 -8.01 -16.76 14.42
C ASP A 127 -9.17 -17.46 13.70
N ASP A 128 -8.83 -18.35 12.75
CA ASP A 128 -9.77 -19.11 11.93
C ASP A 128 -10.78 -19.91 12.77
N ASP A 129 -10.37 -20.48 13.91
CA ASP A 129 -11.28 -21.29 14.74
C ASP A 129 -12.32 -20.41 15.44
N GLN A 130 -11.91 -19.24 15.91
CA GLN A 130 -12.84 -18.28 16.51
C GLN A 130 -13.78 -17.69 15.47
N CYS A 131 -13.26 -17.42 14.27
CA CYS A 131 -14.04 -16.92 13.15
C CYS A 131 -15.08 -17.94 12.67
N ASN A 132 -14.69 -19.19 12.49
CA ASN A 132 -15.59 -20.26 12.06
C ASN A 132 -16.78 -20.40 13.03
N ARG A 133 -16.54 -20.43 14.34
CA ARG A 133 -17.64 -20.48 15.34
C ARG A 133 -18.55 -19.26 15.29
N CYS A 134 -18.00 -18.08 15.01
CA CYS A 134 -18.79 -16.86 14.87
C CYS A 134 -19.71 -16.94 13.65
N VAL A 135 -19.19 -17.37 12.50
CA VAL A 135 -19.97 -17.53 11.26
C VAL A 135 -21.04 -18.61 11.43
N GLU A 136 -20.72 -19.73 12.08
CA GLU A 136 -21.69 -20.80 12.42
C GLU A 136 -22.84 -20.29 13.29
N SER A 137 -22.58 -19.31 14.17
CA SER A 137 -23.62 -18.65 14.98
C SER A 137 -24.45 -17.60 14.24
N GLY A 138 -24.20 -17.38 12.93
CA GLY A 138 -24.85 -16.35 12.12
C GLY A 138 -24.20 -14.96 12.23
N GLY A 139 -23.02 -14.85 12.83
CA GLY A 139 -22.25 -13.62 12.93
C GLY A 139 -21.30 -13.38 11.76
N LYS A 140 -20.57 -12.26 11.84
CA LYS A 140 -19.45 -11.92 10.96
C LYS A 140 -18.17 -11.71 11.76
N CYS A 141 -17.06 -12.22 11.25
CA CYS A 141 -15.75 -12.01 11.86
C CYS A 141 -15.24 -10.59 11.60
N GLY A 142 -14.49 -10.07 12.55
CA GLY A 142 -13.71 -8.85 12.34
C GLY A 142 -12.76 -8.61 13.50
N LEU A 143 -12.18 -7.42 13.52
CA LEU A 143 -11.17 -7.03 14.51
C LEU A 143 -11.68 -5.86 15.35
N ASN A 144 -11.40 -5.89 16.66
CA ASN A 144 -11.59 -4.74 17.52
C ASN A 144 -10.38 -3.81 17.39
N THR A 145 -10.53 -2.71 16.66
CA THR A 145 -9.43 -1.75 16.42
C THR A 145 -8.99 -0.98 17.67
N THR A 146 -9.78 -0.98 18.76
CA THR A 146 -9.44 -0.28 20.01
C THR A 146 -8.61 -1.13 20.95
N LYS A 147 -8.96 -2.41 21.09
CA LYS A 147 -8.27 -3.36 21.99
C LYS A 147 -7.27 -4.26 21.27
N GLY A 148 -7.33 -4.30 19.93
CA GLY A 148 -6.70 -5.32 19.11
C GLY A 148 -7.41 -6.67 19.21
N GLY A 149 -7.24 -7.50 18.19
CA GLY A 149 -7.68 -8.89 18.18
C GLY A 149 -9.12 -9.14 17.73
N PHE A 150 -9.47 -10.43 17.70
CA PHE A 150 -10.72 -10.95 17.15
C PHE A 150 -11.98 -10.39 17.82
N SER A 151 -13.03 -10.19 17.03
CA SER A 151 -14.38 -9.90 17.49
C SER A 151 -15.41 -10.55 16.57
N CYS A 152 -16.47 -11.08 17.17
CA CYS A 152 -17.63 -11.62 16.48
C CYS A 152 -18.77 -10.60 16.48
N PHE A 153 -19.24 -10.20 15.31
CA PHE A 153 -20.33 -9.25 15.12
C PHE A 153 -21.61 -10.00 14.76
N CYS A 154 -22.48 -10.23 15.74
CA CYS A 154 -23.76 -10.92 15.55
C CYS A 154 -24.82 -9.99 14.95
N HIS A 155 -25.65 -10.50 14.04
CA HIS A 155 -26.93 -9.85 13.69
C HIS A 155 -27.95 -10.13 14.82
N LEU A 156 -28.71 -9.10 15.22
CA LEU A 156 -29.83 -9.22 16.17
C LEU A 156 -31.02 -9.94 15.54
#